data_AF-A0A6V7RLQ6-F1
#
_entry.id   AF-A0A6V7RLQ6-F1
#
_cell.length_a   1.000
_cell.length_b   1.000
_cell.length_c   1.000
_cell.angle_alpha   90.00
_cell.angle_beta   90.00
_cell.angle_gamma   90.00
#
_symmetry.space_group_name_H-M   'P 1'
#
loop_
_entity.id
_entity.type
_entity.pdbx_description
1 polymer ?
#
loop_
_entity_poly.entity_id
_entity_poly.type
_entity_poly.pdbx_seq_one_letter_code
_entity_poly.pdbx_strand_id
1 'polypeptide(L)' 'MTKTFSTIEIQALQKSYYVEKVTSTKIIYGKRFEEEYHQLIQRGCSPKNSFKYLGLDPDIVRVKK' A
#
# COMPACT_ATOMS: atom_id res chain seq x y z
N MET A 1 -7.27 8.14 -16.64
CA MET A 1 -6.09 7.28 -16.89
C MET A 1 -5.99 6.24 -15.80
N THR A 2 -6.34 4.98 -16.09
CA THR A 2 -6.10 3.85 -15.19
C THR A 2 -4.59 3.61 -15.12
N LYS A 3 -3.99 3.91 -13.98
CA LYS A 3 -2.55 3.76 -13.75
C LYS A 3 -2.26 2.26 -13.59
N THR A 4 -1.62 1.67 -14.59
CA THR A 4 -1.21 0.26 -14.55
C THR A 4 0.07 0.13 -13.75
N PHE A 5 0.10 -0.76 -12.76
CA PHE A 5 1.29 -1.05 -11.98
C PHE A 5 2.29 -1.86 -12.82
N SER A 6 3.56 -1.48 -12.71
CA SER A 6 4.67 -2.22 -13.32
C SER A 6 4.88 -3.54 -12.58
N THR A 7 5.42 -4.55 -13.25
CA THR A 7 5.69 -5.87 -12.65
C THR A 7 6.56 -5.77 -11.39
N ILE A 8 7.48 -4.81 -11.33
CA ILE A 8 8.34 -4.54 -10.17
C ILE A 8 7.52 -4.00 -8.98
N GLU A 9 6.59 -3.06 -9.24
CA GLU A 9 5.69 -2.50 -8.21
C GLU A 9 4.77 -3.59 -7.66
N ILE A 10 4.24 -4.44 -8.55
CA ILE A 10 3.43 -5.61 -8.19
C ILE A 10 4.21 -6.56 -7.28
N GLN A 11 5.44 -6.93 -7.66
CA GLN A 11 6.26 -7.84 -6.85
C GLN A 11 6.67 -7.23 -5.50
N ALA A 12 6.96 -5.93 -5.45
CA ALA A 12 7.27 -5.24 -4.20
C ALA A 12 6.05 -5.21 -3.26
N LEU A 13 4.87 -4.91 -3.81
CA LEU A 13 3.60 -4.90 -3.06
C LEU A 13 3.18 -6.31 -2.62
N GLN A 14 3.39 -7.35 -3.44
CA GLN A 14 3.10 -8.74 -3.06
C GLN A 14 3.96 -9.23 -1.89
N LYS A 15 5.18 -8.69 -1.72
CA LYS A 15 6.03 -9.00 -0.56
C LYS A 15 5.57 -8.30 0.71
N SER A 16 4.70 -7.29 0.61
CA SER A 16 4.20 -6.57 1.76
C SER A 16 3.20 -7.40 2.54
N TYR A 17 3.41 -7.49 3.84
CA TYR A 17 2.58 -8.25 4.76
C TYR A 17 1.12 -7.75 4.85
N TYR A 18 0.88 -6.52 4.42
CA TYR A 18 -0.41 -5.84 4.42
C TYR A 18 -1.20 -6.03 3.11
N VAL A 19 -0.57 -6.53 2.06
CA VAL A 19 -1.19 -6.72 0.76
C VAL A 19 -1.62 -8.18 0.64
N GLU A 20 -2.91 -8.39 0.47
CA GLU A 20 -3.47 -9.73 0.27
C GLU A 20 -3.34 -10.15 -1.19
N LYS A 21 -3.64 -9.23 -2.11
CA LYS A 21 -3.54 -9.48 -3.54
C LYS A 21 -3.22 -8.19 -4.27
N VAL A 22 -2.36 -8.28 -5.28
CA VAL A 22 -2.11 -7.17 -6.19
C VAL A 22 -2.40 -7.63 -7.61
N THR A 23 -2.98 -6.73 -8.38
CA THR A 23 -3.24 -6.89 -9.81
C THR A 23 -2.64 -5.70 -10.54
N SER A 24 -2.56 -5.79 -11.87
CA SER A 24 -2.00 -4.72 -12.70
C SER A 24 -2.73 -3.39 -12.57
N THR A 25 -3.95 -3.37 -12.04
CA THR A 25 -4.78 -2.15 -11.94
C THR A 25 -5.31 -1.87 -10.55
N LYS A 26 -5.18 -2.81 -9.60
CA LYS A 26 -5.74 -2.69 -8.25
C LYS A 26 -4.87 -3.40 -7.20
N ILE A 27 -4.76 -2.77 -6.04
CA ILE A 27 -4.18 -3.35 -4.83
C ILE A 27 -5.34 -3.73 -3.91
N ILE A 28 -5.31 -4.96 -3.41
CA ILE A 28 -6.24 -5.49 -2.40
C ILE A 28 -5.41 -5.65 -1.13
N TYR A 29 -5.70 -4.79 -0.17
CA TYR A 29 -5.10 -4.87 1.15
C TYR A 29 -5.84 -5.90 1.99
N GLY A 30 -5.11 -6.65 2.82
CA GLY A 30 -5.69 -7.66 3.69
C GLY A 30 -6.23 -7.06 5.00
N LYS A 31 -6.92 -7.89 5.79
CA LYS A 31 -7.51 -7.48 7.08
C LYS A 31 -6.52 -6.80 8.03
N ARG A 32 -5.26 -7.24 8.03
CA ARG A 32 -4.20 -6.69 8.88
C ARG A 32 -3.87 -5.23 8.52
N PHE A 33 -3.96 -4.87 7.24
CA PHE A 33 -3.85 -3.48 6.82
C PHE A 33 -5.01 -2.66 7.38
N GLU A 34 -6.24 -3.17 7.26
CA GLU A 34 -7.41 -2.44 7.72
C GLU A 34 -7.33 -2.17 9.22
N GLU A 35 -6.94 -3.16 10.02
CA GLU A 35 -6.78 -3.02 11.47
C GLU A 35 -5.76 -1.93 11.82
N GLU A 36 -4.55 -1.99 11.26
CA GLU A 36 -3.49 -1.00 11.54
C GLU A 36 -3.85 0.38 10.98
N TYR A 37 -4.43 0.44 9.78
CA TYR A 37 -4.86 1.68 9.16
C TYR A 37 -5.96 2.35 9.99
N HIS A 38 -6.97 1.60 10.43
CA HIS A 38 -8.02 2.12 11.30
C HIS A 38 -7.46 2.65 12.62
N GLN A 39 -6.52 1.94 13.25
CA GLN A 39 -5.85 2.44 14.45
C GLN A 39 -5.09 3.74 14.20
N LEU A 40 -4.38 3.86 13.08
CA LEU A 40 -3.66 5.08 12.70
C LEU A 40 -4.62 6.25 12.45
N ILE A 41 -5.72 6.02 11.74
CA ILE A 41 -6.75 7.03 11.51
C ILE A 41 -7.38 7.48 12.85
N GLN A 42 -7.70 6.55 13.75
CA GLN A 42 -8.24 6.88 15.08
C GLN A 42 -7.26 7.69 15.94
N ARG A 43 -5.95 7.48 15.76
CA ARG A 43 -4.89 8.27 16.40
C ARG A 43 -4.70 9.66 15.77
N GLY A 44 -5.47 10.00 14.73
CA GLY A 44 -5.38 11.28 14.03
C GLY A 44 -4.29 11.33 12.95
N CYS A 45 -3.73 10.19 12.54
CA CYS A 45 -2.80 10.17 11.41
C CYS A 45 -3.55 10.40 10.09
N SER A 46 -3.01 11.28 9.25
CA SER A 46 -3.53 11.48 7.90
C SER A 46 -3.35 10.22 7.05
N PRO A 47 -4.28 9.92 6.12
CA PRO A 47 -4.19 8.75 5.23
C PRO A 47 -2.81 8.56 4.60
N LYS A 48 -2.23 9.63 4.04
CA LYS A 48 -0.90 9.62 3.42
C LYS A 48 0.20 9.17 4.40
N ASN A 49 0.16 9.67 5.63
CA ASN A 49 1.12 9.27 6.66
C ASN A 49 0.89 7.81 7.07
N SER A 50 -0.35 7.35 7.16
CA SER A 50 -0.64 5.95 7.47
C SER A 50 -0.07 5.00 6.42
N PHE A 51 -0.25 5.28 5.13
CA PHE A 51 0.37 4.50 4.06
C PHE A 51 1.92 4.55 4.14
N LYS A 52 2.48 5.71 4.45
CA LYS A 52 3.93 5.88 4.65
C LYS A 52 4.46 5.06 5.83
N TYR A 53 3.78 5.11 6.97
CA TYR A 53 4.11 4.34 8.18
C TYR A 53 4.05 2.83 7.94
N LEU A 54 3.07 2.38 7.15
CA LEU A 54 2.89 0.97 6.81
C LEU A 54 3.81 0.51 5.66
N GLY A 55 4.61 1.41 5.08
CA GLY A 55 5.49 1.09 3.94
C GLY A 55 4.73 0.79 2.64
N LEU A 56 3.49 1.26 2.54
CA LEU A 56 2.57 1.02 1.41
C LEU A 56 2.40 2.26 0.53
N ASP A 57 3.12 3.33 0.85
CA ASP A 57 3.04 4.57 0.10
C ASP A 57 3.54 4.35 -1.34
N PRO A 58 2.72 4.66 -2.36
CA PRO A 58 3.09 4.41 -3.75
C PRO A 58 4.22 5.32 -4.24
N ASP A 59 4.55 6.42 -3.58
CA ASP A 59 5.78 7.19 -3.82
C ASP A 59 7.00 6.44 -3.25
N ILE A 60 6.87 5.78 -2.09
CA ILE A 60 7.92 4.87 -1.58
C ILE A 60 8.09 3.64 -2.49
N VAL A 61 7.00 3.07 -3.00
CA VAL A 61 7.06 1.91 -3.91
C VAL A 61 7.51 2.33 -5.32
N ARG A 62 7.22 3.57 -5.76
CA ARG A 62 7.70 4.12 -7.04
C ARG A 62 9.18 4.48 -7.05
N VAL A 63 9.79 4.75 -5.91
CA VAL A 63 11.18 5.23 -5.87
C VAL A 63 12.14 4.04 -5.76
N LYS A 64 12.34 3.38 -6.90
CA LYS A 64 13.68 3.06 -7.39
C LYS A 64 13.70 3.31 -8.89
N LYS A 65 13.90 4.57 -9.27
CA LYS A 65 14.52 4.91 -10.55
C LYS A 65 15.76 5.73 -10.26
#